data_AF-A0A2S8PV90-F1
#
_entry.id   AF-A0A2S8PV90-F1
#
_cell.length_a   1.000
_cell.length_b   1.000
_cell.length_c   1.000
_cell.angle_alpha   90.00
_cell.angle_beta   90.00
_cell.angle_gamma   90.00
#
_symmetry.space_group_name_H-M   'P 1'
#
loop_
_entity.id
_entity.type
_entity.pdbx_description
1 polymer ?
#
loop_
_entity_poly.entity_id
_entity_poly.type
_entity_poly.pdbx_seq_one_letter_code
_entity_poly.pdbx_strand_id
1 'polypeptide(L)'
;MKFYIDKDGYCSVDADEENRLVEWFLKDDIQGCLHTANEYIAACNSVENGQNPKWEGTGNAHTVTIKPDGVEIFNEYTEESLQIATIDEFKGYLEKWKELLLSRE
;
A
#
# COMPACT_ATOMS: atom_id res chain seq x y z
N MET A 1 -10.56 -5.30 -6.21
CA MET A 1 -9.18 -5.84 -6.36
C MET A 1 -9.11 -7.32 -6.06
N LYS A 2 -8.37 -8.09 -6.86
CA LYS A 2 -8.15 -9.54 -6.70
C LYS A 2 -6.65 -9.81 -6.51
N PHE A 3 -6.27 -10.37 -5.37
CA PHE A 3 -4.89 -10.68 -5.00
C PHE A 3 -4.57 -12.14 -5.36
N TYR A 4 -3.40 -12.40 -5.95
CA TYR A 4 -3.00 -13.74 -6.40
C TYR A 4 -1.48 -13.88 -6.57
N ILE A 5 -1.00 -15.12 -6.58
CA ILE A 5 0.35 -15.45 -7.06
C ILE A 5 0.28 -15.72 -8.55
N ASP A 6 1.09 -15.02 -9.34
CA ASP A 6 1.13 -15.21 -10.77
C ASP A 6 1.85 -16.51 -11.17
N LYS A 7 1.88 -16.78 -12.48
CA LYS A 7 2.50 -18.00 -13.04
C LYS A 7 4.01 -18.11 -12.75
N ASP A 8 4.67 -16.98 -12.47
CA ASP A 8 6.11 -16.88 -12.24
C ASP A 8 6.44 -16.86 -10.74
N GLY A 9 5.42 -16.96 -9.88
CA GLY A 9 5.55 -17.07 -8.42
C GLY A 9 5.59 -15.72 -7.71
N TYR A 10 5.26 -14.61 -8.38
CA TYR A 10 5.23 -13.28 -7.78
C TYR A 10 3.83 -12.93 -7.26
N CYS A 11 3.79 -12.16 -6.16
CA CYS A 11 2.54 -11.54 -5.71
C CYS A 11 2.08 -10.51 -6.72
N SER A 12 0.79 -10.53 -7.03
CA SER A 12 0.15 -9.59 -7.94
C SER A 12 -1.27 -9.28 -7.48
N VAL A 13 -1.81 -8.19 -8.03
CA VAL A 13 -3.17 -7.74 -7.79
C VAL A 13 -3.75 -7.22 -9.09
N ASP A 14 -4.98 -7.63 -9.42
CA ASP A 14 -5.76 -7.03 -10.50
C ASP A 14 -6.71 -6.00 -9.87
N ALA A 15 -6.58 -4.74 -10.31
CA ALA A 15 -7.43 -3.62 -9.90
C ALA A 15 -8.23 -3.06 -11.08
N ASP A 16 -9.32 -2.35 -10.77
CA ASP A 16 -9.97 -1.46 -11.72
C ASP A 16 -9.20 -0.13 -11.82
N GLU A 17 -9.63 0.75 -12.74
CA GLU A 17 -8.95 2.02 -13.01
C GLU A 17 -8.88 2.91 -11.76
N GLU A 18 -9.92 2.91 -10.92
CA GLU A 18 -9.98 3.70 -9.67
C GLU A 18 -8.94 3.26 -8.64
N ASN A 19 -8.56 1.97 -8.64
CA ASN A 19 -7.57 1.40 -7.72
C ASN A 19 -6.20 1.15 -8.38
N ARG A 20 -5.97 1.65 -9.60
CA ARG A 20 -4.73 1.41 -10.35
C ARG A 20 -3.47 1.84 -9.60
N LEU A 21 -3.51 2.99 -8.91
CA LEU A 21 -2.37 3.45 -8.11
C LEU A 21 -2.11 2.57 -6.88
N VAL A 22 -3.14 1.93 -6.31
CA VAL A 22 -2.94 0.92 -5.26
C VAL A 22 -2.26 -0.32 -5.84
N GLU A 23 -2.71 -0.79 -7.01
CA GLU A 23 -2.07 -1.91 -7.71
C GLU A 23 -0.58 -1.64 -7.95
N TRP A 24 -0.25 -0.48 -8.54
CA TRP A 24 1.13 -0.11 -8.84
C TRP A 24 1.96 0.01 -7.56
N PHE A 25 1.46 0.72 -6.54
CA PHE A 25 2.16 0.84 -5.26
C PHE A 25 2.49 -0.52 -4.63
N LEU A 26 1.53 -1.45 -4.60
CA LEU A 26 1.76 -2.79 -4.05
C LEU A 26 2.83 -3.57 -4.85
N LYS A 27 2.77 -3.48 -6.18
CA LYS A 27 3.67 -4.23 -7.09
C LYS A 27 5.05 -3.60 -7.24
N ASP A 28 5.17 -2.28 -7.14
CA ASP A 28 6.38 -1.52 -7.46
C ASP A 28 7.16 -1.09 -6.20
N ASP A 29 6.47 -0.83 -5.08
CA ASP A 29 7.09 -0.34 -3.84
C ASP A 29 7.13 -1.41 -2.74
N ILE A 30 6.02 -2.12 -2.49
CA ILE A 30 6.00 -3.19 -1.47
C ILE A 30 6.62 -4.48 -2.02
N GLN A 31 6.28 -4.83 -3.26
CA GLN A 31 6.80 -6.00 -3.96
C GLN A 31 6.65 -7.29 -3.10
N GLY A 32 7.62 -8.19 -3.19
CA GLY A 32 7.72 -9.41 -2.37
C GLY A 32 8.16 -9.19 -0.92
N CYS A 33 8.18 -7.96 -0.39
CA CYS A 33 8.85 -7.65 0.88
C CYS A 33 7.87 -7.57 2.06
N LEU A 34 7.86 -8.62 2.89
CA LEU A 34 7.05 -8.65 4.12
C LEU A 34 7.43 -7.54 5.10
N HIS A 35 8.72 -7.15 5.15
CA HIS A 35 9.18 -6.07 6.01
C HIS A 35 8.54 -4.74 5.61
N THR A 36 8.61 -4.37 4.33
CA THR A 36 8.02 -3.15 3.78
C THR A 36 6.50 -3.10 4.01
N ALA A 37 5.78 -4.21 3.80
CA ALA A 37 4.35 -4.27 4.10
C ALA A 37 4.06 -3.94 5.59
N ASN A 38 4.85 -4.51 6.51
CA ASN A 38 4.71 -4.24 7.93
C ASN A 38 5.08 -2.81 8.33
N GLU A 39 6.03 -2.16 7.66
CA GLU A 39 6.37 -0.76 7.91
C GLU A 39 5.20 0.18 7.61
N TYR A 40 4.53 0.01 6.46
CA TYR A 40 3.35 0.81 6.13
C TYR A 40 2.17 0.51 7.07
N ILE A 41 1.98 -0.75 7.48
CA ILE A 41 0.95 -1.12 8.48
C ILE A 41 1.25 -0.45 9.84
N ALA A 42 2.52 -0.45 10.26
CA ALA A 42 2.93 0.21 11.49
C ALA A 42 2.73 1.74 11.41
N ALA A 43 3.01 2.36 10.26
CA ALA A 43 2.74 3.77 10.03
C ALA A 43 1.24 4.10 10.11
N CYS A 44 0.38 3.27 9.51
CA CYS A 44 -1.08 3.36 9.66
C CYS A 44 -1.50 3.34 11.12
N ASN A 45 -1.06 2.32 11.87
CA ASN A 45 -1.38 2.18 13.30
C ASN A 45 -0.87 3.37 14.11
N SER A 46 0.30 3.93 13.77
CA SER A 46 0.87 5.06 14.50
C SER A 46 0.05 6.35 14.34
N VAL A 47 -0.40 6.63 13.12
CA VAL A 47 -1.24 7.80 12.83
C VAL A 47 -2.66 7.60 13.40
N GLU A 48 -3.24 6.42 13.20
CA GLU A 48 -4.58 6.06 13.70
C GLU A 48 -4.68 6.16 15.23
N ASN A 49 -3.65 5.73 15.96
CA ASN A 49 -3.61 5.82 17.42
C ASN A 49 -3.19 7.21 17.95
N GLY A 50 -3.03 8.20 17.07
CA GLY A 50 -2.64 9.57 17.45
C GLY A 50 -1.20 9.68 17.98
N GLN A 51 -0.35 8.68 17.73
CA GLN A 51 1.06 8.73 18.11
C GLN A 51 1.85 9.68 17.20
N ASN A 52 1.45 9.75 15.93
CA ASN A 52 2.00 10.67 14.95
C ASN A 52 0.85 11.44 14.26
N PRO A 53 0.96 12.77 14.09
CA PRO A 53 -0.07 13.55 13.40
C PRO A 53 -0.07 13.35 11.87
N LYS A 54 1.04 12.85 11.33
CA LYS A 54 1.27 12.56 9.91
C LYS A 54 2.43 11.56 9.80
N TRP A 55 2.36 10.67 8.82
CA TRP A 55 3.51 9.92 8.33
C TRP A 55 3.66 10.13 6.82
N GLU A 56 4.89 10.18 6.32
CA GLU A 56 5.20 10.31 4.90
C GLU A 56 6.42 9.44 4.58
N GLY A 57 6.35 8.70 3.47
CA GLY A 57 7.46 7.88 3.01
C GLY A 57 7.42 7.65 1.52
N THR A 58 8.57 7.83 0.88
CA THR A 58 8.78 7.60 -0.55
C THR A 58 9.41 6.23 -0.75
N GLY A 59 8.74 5.39 -1.53
CA GLY A 59 9.24 4.09 -1.96
C GLY A 59 10.04 4.19 -3.25
N ASN A 60 9.91 3.17 -4.08
CA ASN A 60 10.56 3.09 -5.38
C ASN A 60 9.91 4.02 -6.42
N ALA A 61 8.58 4.13 -6.41
CA ALA A 61 7.83 4.89 -7.40
C ALA A 61 6.75 5.79 -6.80
N HIS A 62 6.35 5.54 -5.54
CA HIS A 62 5.27 6.28 -4.93
C HIS A 62 5.67 6.90 -3.59
N THR A 63 5.21 8.11 -3.34
CA THR A 63 5.17 8.70 -2.00
C THR A 63 3.81 8.46 -1.39
N VAL A 64 3.79 7.89 -0.19
CA VAL A 64 2.57 7.69 0.60
C VAL A 64 2.55 8.69 1.74
N THR A 65 1.46 9.44 1.83
CA THR A 65 1.17 10.34 2.96
C THR A 65 -0.02 9.82 3.74
N ILE A 66 0.18 9.54 5.03
CA ILE A 66 -0.86 9.03 5.94
C ILE A 66 -1.19 10.13 6.95
N LYS A 67 -2.47 10.52 7.03
CA LYS A 67 -3.00 11.50 7.98
C LYS A 67 -4.27 10.96 8.63
N PRO A 68 -4.73 11.52 9.77
CA PRO A 68 -5.96 11.08 10.42
C PRO A 68 -7.22 11.17 9.54
N ASP A 69 -7.21 12.01 8.50
CA ASP A 69 -8.31 12.23 7.56
C ASP A 69 -8.22 11.42 6.26
N GLY A 70 -7.18 10.60 6.09
CA GLY A 70 -7.03 9.74 4.91
C GLY A 70 -5.58 9.44 4.52
N VAL A 71 -5.43 8.79 3.38
CA VAL A 71 -4.14 8.42 2.81
C VAL A 71 -4.05 8.91 1.36
N GLU A 72 -2.92 9.49 1.00
CA GLU A 72 -2.59 9.82 -0.38
C GLU A 72 -1.48 8.90 -0.87
N ILE A 73 -1.66 8.34 -2.06
CA ILE A 73 -0.60 7.69 -2.85
C ILE A 73 -0.30 8.59 -4.04
N PHE A 74 0.90 9.15 -4.10
CA PHE A 74 1.37 9.99 -5.19
C PHE A 74 2.44 9.25 -6.00
N ASN A 75 2.29 9.18 -7.32
CA ASN A 75 3.28 8.59 -8.21
C ASN A 75 4.32 9.64 -8.63
N GLU A 76 5.59 9.38 -8.29
CA GLU A 76 6.71 10.31 -8.52
C GLU A 76 7.09 10.47 -10.00
N TYR A 77 6.61 9.58 -10.87
CA TYR A 77 6.95 9.59 -12.30
C TYR A 77 5.84 10.15 -13.17
N THR A 78 4.57 9.91 -12.82
CA THR A 78 3.41 10.33 -13.61
C THR A 78 2.69 11.54 -13.05
N GLU A 79 3.03 11.95 -11.82
CA GLU A 79 2.34 13.00 -11.04
C GLU A 79 0.85 12.68 -10.76
N GLU A 80 0.42 11.44 -11.00
CA GLU A 80 -0.91 10.97 -10.61
C GLU A 80 -1.00 10.81 -9.08
N SER A 81 -2.16 11.10 -8.52
CA SER A 81 -2.44 10.88 -7.10
C SER A 81 -3.78 10.17 -6.90
N LEU A 82 -3.83 9.36 -5.85
CA LEU A 82 -5.04 8.71 -5.36
C LEU A 82 -5.26 9.10 -3.91
N GLN A 83 -6.46 9.59 -3.61
CA GLN A 83 -6.93 9.82 -2.24
C GLN A 83 -7.75 8.61 -1.78
N ILE A 84 -7.33 8.01 -0.68
CA ILE A 84 -8.02 6.92 0.01
C ILE A 84 -8.66 7.52 1.26
N ALA A 85 -9.97 7.35 1.40
CA ALA A 85 -10.78 8.10 2.36
C ALA A 85 -10.45 7.78 3.82
N THR A 86 -9.92 6.59 4.11
CA THR A 86 -9.64 6.15 5.49
C THR A 86 -8.33 5.39 5.58
N ILE A 87 -7.68 5.48 6.74
CA ILE A 87 -6.49 4.66 7.07
C ILE A 87 -6.85 3.17 7.04
N ASP A 88 -8.02 2.81 7.57
CA ASP A 88 -8.51 1.42 7.59
C ASP A 88 -8.62 0.81 6.19
N GLU A 89 -9.10 1.56 5.20
CA GLU A 89 -9.18 1.11 3.82
C GLU A 89 -7.80 0.82 3.24
N PHE A 90 -6.86 1.77 3.37
CA PHE A 90 -5.48 1.59 2.89
C PHE A 90 -4.79 0.41 3.58
N LYS A 91 -4.91 0.32 4.91
CA LYS A 91 -4.38 -0.78 5.72
C LYS A 91 -4.99 -2.13 5.32
N GLY A 92 -6.28 -2.17 4.94
CA GLY A 92 -6.92 -3.35 4.40
C GLY A 92 -6.28 -3.87 3.10
N TYR A 93 -5.72 -2.99 2.27
CA TYR A 93 -4.96 -3.40 1.07
C TYR A 93 -3.60 -3.99 1.44
N LEU A 94 -2.92 -3.39 2.42
CA LEU A 94 -1.63 -3.87 2.95
C LEU A 94 -1.77 -5.25 3.61
N GLU A 95 -2.81 -5.46 4.43
CA GLU A 95 -3.03 -6.74 5.10
C GLU A 95 -3.35 -7.87 4.11
N LYS A 96 -4.16 -7.61 3.08
CA LYS A 96 -4.40 -8.58 1.99
C LYS A 96 -3.13 -8.94 1.23
N TRP A 97 -2.28 -7.95 0.97
CA TRP A 97 -0.98 -8.19 0.34
C TRP A 97 -0.05 -9.01 1.24
N LYS A 98 -0.03 -8.69 2.54
CA LYS A 98 0.74 -9.43 3.55
C LYS A 98 0.29 -10.88 3.69
N GLU A 99 -1.01 -11.14 3.73
CA GLU A 99 -1.57 -12.51 3.72
C GLU A 99 -1.09 -13.29 2.50
N LEU A 100 -1.09 -12.66 1.32
CA LEU A 100 -0.59 -13.27 0.10
C LEU A 100 0.91 -13.58 0.16
N LEU A 101 1.73 -12.66 0.71
CA LEU A 101 3.17 -12.87 0.90
C LEU A 101 3.44 -14.08 1.81
N LEU A 102 2.73 -14.20 2.93
CA LEU A 102 2.87 -15.29 3.89
C LEU A 102 2.38 -16.64 3.33
N SER A 103 1.47 -16.64 2.36
CA SER A 103 1.00 -17.88 1.72
C SER A 103 2.07 -18.58 0.86
N ARG A 104 3.22 -17.93 0.62
CA ARG A 104 4.36 -18.47 -0.14
C ARG A 104 5.39 -19.18 0.74
N GLU A 105 5.30 -19.03 2.06
CA GLU A 105 6.26 -19.59 3.03
C GLU A 105 5.97 -21.05 3.42
#